data_AF-A0A8B7BK18-F1
#
_entry.id   AF-A0A8B7BK18-F1
#
_cell.length_a   1.000
_cell.length_b   1.000
_cell.length_c   1.000
_cell.angle_alpha   90.00
_cell.angle_beta   90.00
_cell.angle_gamma   90.00
#
_symmetry.space_group_name_H-M   'P 1'
#
loop_
_entity.id
_entity.type
_entity.pdbx_description
1 polymer ?
#
loop_
_entity_poly.entity_id
_entity_poly.type
_entity_poly.pdbx_seq_one_letter_code
_entity_poly.pdbx_strand_id
1 'polypeptide(L)'
;MEIFMFTAEKVKEDLLNDVEFALGLSKGSLQCPFYTRVQLWGAALPTNTPGIPCIFDPHGRAGICGDWLLGSSVEVAAISGLSLANHIADYFQGGGAQPDDFAVGLHNEFHAVAGHDIGQFPGLNSEKQVLEPQTWTV
;
A
#
# COMPACT_ATOMS: atom_id res chain seq x y z
N MET A 1 -6.26 27.63 -5.82
CA MET A 1 -6.21 26.71 -6.99
C MET A 1 -4.84 26.71 -7.67
N GLU A 2 -4.15 27.85 -7.75
CA GLU A 2 -2.82 27.98 -8.40
C GLU A 2 -1.69 27.17 -7.73
N ILE A 3 -1.66 27.04 -6.39
CA ILE A 3 -0.57 26.35 -5.67
C ILE A 3 -0.51 24.84 -6.00
N PHE A 4 -1.66 24.18 -6.17
CA PHE A 4 -1.72 22.75 -6.50
C PHE A 4 -1.26 22.48 -7.94
N MET A 5 -1.55 23.39 -8.88
CA MET A 5 -1.09 23.26 -10.27
C MET A 5 0.43 23.41 -10.36
N PHE A 6 1.02 24.36 -9.63
CA PHE A 6 2.47 24.53 -9.58
C PHE A 6 3.18 23.28 -9.02
N THR A 7 2.57 22.63 -8.03
CA THR A 7 3.12 21.40 -7.45
C THR A 7 3.02 20.22 -8.42
N ALA A 8 1.90 20.06 -9.14
CA ALA A 8 1.73 18.98 -10.11
C ALA A 8 2.67 19.11 -11.31
N GLU A 9 2.88 20.31 -11.83
CA GLU A 9 3.83 20.57 -12.92
C GLU A 9 5.26 20.27 -12.49
N LYS A 10 5.65 20.71 -11.29
CA LYS A 10 6.96 20.38 -10.72
C LYS A 10 7.16 18.87 -10.58
N VAL A 11 6.18 18.16 -10.02
CA VAL A 11 6.25 16.69 -9.87
C VAL A 11 6.38 16.01 -11.23
N LYS A 12 5.65 16.47 -12.24
CA LYS A 12 5.75 15.95 -13.61
C LYS A 12 7.15 16.17 -14.19
N GLU A 13 7.72 17.37 -14.07
CA GLU A 13 9.06 17.69 -14.56
C GLU A 13 10.14 16.87 -13.85
N ASP A 14 10.08 16.79 -12.52
CA ASP A 14 11.03 16.03 -11.71
C ASP A 14 10.98 14.53 -12.09
N LEU A 15 9.78 13.94 -12.21
CA LEU A 15 9.63 12.53 -12.64
C LEU A 15 10.16 12.25 -14.05
N LEU A 16 9.96 13.16 -15.01
CA LEU A 16 10.49 12.97 -16.36
C LEU A 16 12.01 13.06 -16.39
N ASN A 17 12.60 14.00 -15.65
CA ASN A 17 14.06 14.11 -15.50
C ASN A 17 14.65 12.85 -14.85
N ASP A 18 13.98 12.30 -13.84
CA ASP A 18 14.43 11.08 -13.16
C ASP A 18 14.38 9.85 -14.07
N VAL A 19 13.39 9.77 -14.97
CA VAL A 19 13.35 8.71 -16.00
C VAL A 19 14.53 8.84 -16.97
N GLU A 20 14.86 10.05 -17.43
CA GLU A 20 16.04 10.27 -18.28
C GLU A 20 17.31 9.80 -17.58
N PHE A 21 17.48 10.21 -16.32
CA PHE A 21 18.63 9.83 -15.51
C PHE A 21 18.72 8.31 -15.33
N ALA A 22 17.62 7.64 -14.95
CA ALA A 22 17.58 6.19 -14.76
C ALA A 22 17.89 5.40 -16.05
N LEU A 23 17.57 5.98 -17.21
CA LEU A 23 17.89 5.39 -18.53
C LEU A 23 19.27 5.79 -19.07
N GLY A 24 20.04 6.62 -18.36
CA GLY A 24 21.34 7.12 -18.81
C GLY A 24 21.25 8.10 -19.99
N LEU A 25 20.10 8.76 -20.17
CA LEU A 25 19.85 9.72 -21.24
C LEU A 25 20.28 11.13 -20.81
N SER A 26 20.65 11.96 -21.79
CA SER A 26 20.91 13.38 -21.53
C SER A 26 19.63 14.10 -21.14
N LYS A 27 19.71 15.06 -20.21
CA LYS A 27 18.56 15.84 -19.76
C LYS A 27 17.84 16.54 -20.93
N GLY A 28 16.52 16.42 -20.99
CA GLY A 28 15.65 16.98 -22.03
C GLY A 28 15.71 16.27 -23.38
N SER A 29 16.27 15.05 -23.44
CA SER A 29 16.34 14.27 -24.68
C SER A 29 15.11 13.39 -24.92
N LEU A 30 14.33 13.08 -23.86
CA LEU A 30 13.05 12.41 -24.05
C LEU A 30 12.07 13.35 -24.76
N GLN A 31 11.37 12.79 -25.75
CA GLN A 31 10.27 13.49 -26.38
C GLN A 31 9.18 13.77 -25.33
N CYS A 32 8.67 15.00 -25.32
CA CYS A 32 7.59 15.40 -24.42
C CYS A 32 6.37 14.47 -24.61
N PRO A 33 5.83 13.86 -23.53
CA PRO A 33 4.62 13.05 -23.63
C PRO A 33 3.47 13.88 -24.20
N PHE A 34 2.70 13.28 -25.12
CA PHE A 34 1.52 13.95 -25.70
C PHE A 34 0.38 14.14 -24.68
N TYR A 35 0.44 13.41 -23.56
CA TYR A 35 -0.52 13.50 -22.46
C TYR A 35 0.18 13.21 -21.13
N THR A 36 -0.13 13.99 -20.10
CA THR A 36 0.37 13.79 -18.73
C THR A 36 -0.74 13.99 -17.71
N ARG A 37 -0.78 13.14 -16.69
CA ARG A 37 -1.65 13.29 -15.52
C ARG A 37 -0.88 12.89 -14.27
N VAL A 38 -0.97 13.73 -13.25
CA VAL A 38 -0.39 13.48 -11.91
C VAL A 38 -1.53 13.21 -10.94
N GLN A 39 -1.35 12.23 -10.06
CA GLN A 39 -2.30 11.88 -9.01
C GLN A 39 -1.57 11.79 -7.67
N LEU A 40 -2.08 12.50 -6.66
CA LEU A 40 -1.60 12.40 -5.29
C LEU A 40 -2.44 11.37 -4.53
N TRP A 41 -1.75 10.51 -3.77
CA TRP A 41 -2.35 9.47 -2.93
C TRP A 41 -1.87 9.69 -1.48
N GLY A 42 -2.67 10.41 -0.68
CA GLY A 42 -2.25 10.84 0.67
C GLY A 42 -2.10 9.71 1.71
N ALA A 43 -2.74 8.57 1.47
CA ALA A 43 -2.67 7.36 2.30
C ALA A 43 -2.44 6.13 1.42
N ALA A 44 -1.46 6.21 0.51
CA ALA A 44 -1.22 5.19 -0.51
C ALA A 44 -0.64 3.89 0.04
N LEU A 45 0.16 3.99 1.11
CA LEU A 45 0.91 2.87 1.68
C LEU A 45 0.76 2.87 3.20
N PRO A 46 0.28 1.78 3.80
CA PRO A 46 0.28 1.66 5.25
C PRO A 46 1.72 1.53 5.77
N THR A 47 2.04 2.30 6.81
CA THR A 47 3.36 2.28 7.46
C THR A 47 3.41 1.34 8.67
N ASN A 48 2.25 0.97 9.21
CA ASN A 48 2.11 0.03 10.31
C ASN A 48 0.86 -0.83 10.14
N THR A 49 0.82 -1.94 10.88
CA THR A 49 -0.25 -2.93 10.81
C THR A 49 -0.50 -3.55 12.19
N PRO A 50 -1.75 -3.82 12.56
CA PRO A 50 -2.09 -4.58 13.77
C PRO A 50 -1.88 -6.10 13.62
N GLY A 51 -1.62 -6.59 12.40
CA GLY A 51 -1.35 -8.01 12.13
C GLY A 51 -2.55 -8.94 12.36
N ILE A 52 -3.77 -8.46 12.10
CA ILE A 52 -5.00 -9.25 12.20
C ILE A 52 -5.69 -9.31 10.83
N PRO A 53 -6.39 -10.40 10.46
CA PRO A 53 -6.90 -10.55 9.11
C PRO A 53 -8.13 -9.69 8.81
N CYS A 54 -8.97 -9.40 9.82
CA CYS A 54 -10.14 -8.54 9.72
C CYS A 54 -10.53 -8.05 11.12
N ILE A 55 -11.43 -7.07 11.20
CA ILE A 55 -12.12 -6.67 12.43
C ILE A 55 -13.60 -6.92 12.20
N PHE A 56 -14.29 -7.45 13.20
CA PHE A 56 -15.72 -7.69 13.14
C PHE A 56 -16.37 -7.35 14.49
N ASP A 57 -17.33 -6.42 14.43
CA ASP A 57 -18.27 -6.13 15.51
C ASP A 57 -19.60 -6.85 15.20
N PRO A 58 -19.89 -7.97 15.88
CA PRO A 58 -21.08 -8.78 15.63
C PRO A 58 -22.36 -8.14 16.17
N HIS A 59 -22.26 -7.24 17.17
CA HIS A 59 -23.41 -6.51 17.70
C HIS A 59 -23.83 -5.39 16.75
N GLY A 60 -22.86 -4.61 16.25
CA GLY A 60 -23.06 -3.58 15.24
C GLY A 60 -23.24 -4.11 13.81
N ARG A 61 -22.93 -5.39 13.58
CA ARG A 61 -22.89 -6.05 12.26
C ARG A 61 -22.01 -5.29 11.27
N ALA A 62 -20.87 -4.80 11.77
CA ALA A 62 -19.93 -4.00 11.02
C ALA A 62 -18.58 -4.72 10.94
N GLY A 63 -17.96 -4.69 9.77
CA GLY A 63 -16.67 -5.32 9.53
C GLY A 63 -15.70 -4.35 8.87
N ILE A 64 -14.41 -4.54 9.16
CA ILE A 64 -13.32 -3.79 8.54
C ILE A 64 -12.34 -4.80 7.94
N CYS A 65 -12.02 -4.60 6.67
CA CYS A 65 -10.99 -5.33 5.94
C CYS A 65 -10.15 -4.35 5.11
N GLY A 66 -8.92 -4.73 4.79
CA GLY A 66 -8.01 -3.93 3.98
C GLY A 66 -6.59 -4.49 4.02
N ASP A 67 -5.75 -4.04 3.10
CA ASP A 67 -4.33 -4.37 3.07
C ASP A 67 -3.64 -4.06 4.41
N TRP A 68 -3.88 -2.86 4.93
CA TRP A 68 -3.23 -2.32 6.13
C TRP A 68 -3.41 -3.14 7.40
N LEU A 69 -4.40 -4.04 7.46
CA LEU A 69 -4.62 -4.92 8.60
C LEU A 69 -3.57 -6.02 8.74
N LEU A 70 -2.90 -6.38 7.65
CA LEU A 70 -1.89 -7.44 7.60
C LEU A 70 -0.59 -7.01 6.89
N GLY A 71 -0.60 -5.95 6.06
CA GLY A 71 0.53 -5.55 5.23
C GLY A 71 0.21 -4.43 4.24
N SER A 72 0.83 -4.44 3.06
CA SER A 72 0.75 -3.36 2.05
C SER A 72 0.69 -3.86 0.61
N SER A 73 -0.08 -4.93 0.36
CA SER A 73 -0.20 -5.53 -0.97
C SER A 73 -1.65 -5.83 -1.38
N VAL A 74 -1.86 -5.98 -2.68
CA VAL A 74 -3.16 -6.38 -3.25
C VAL A 74 -3.59 -7.77 -2.77
N GLU A 75 -2.64 -8.71 -2.68
CA GLU A 75 -2.88 -10.05 -2.15
C GLU A 75 -3.43 -9.98 -0.72
N VAL A 76 -2.76 -9.18 0.12
CA VAL A 76 -3.15 -9.02 1.52
C VAL A 76 -4.52 -8.35 1.65
N ALA A 77 -4.84 -7.37 0.81
CA ALA A 77 -6.19 -6.80 0.74
C ALA A 77 -7.25 -7.85 0.43
N ALA A 78 -6.99 -8.72 -0.55
CA ALA A 78 -7.90 -9.79 -0.95
C ALA A 78 -8.09 -10.83 0.17
N ILE A 79 -7.00 -11.25 0.83
CA ILE A 79 -7.03 -12.16 1.98
C ILE A 79 -7.85 -11.55 3.13
N SER A 80 -7.63 -10.27 3.43
CA SER A 80 -8.38 -9.57 4.48
C SER A 80 -9.89 -9.53 4.18
N GLY A 81 -10.25 -9.21 2.93
CA GLY A 81 -11.65 -9.21 2.49
C GLY A 81 -12.31 -10.59 2.59
N LEU A 82 -11.60 -11.65 2.16
CA LEU A 82 -12.10 -13.02 2.29
C LEU A 82 -12.26 -13.43 3.76
N SER A 83 -11.32 -13.04 4.61
CA SER A 83 -11.36 -13.35 6.05
C SER A 83 -12.59 -12.73 6.73
N LEU A 84 -12.91 -11.48 6.38
CA LEU A 84 -14.11 -10.82 6.87
C LEU A 84 -15.39 -11.50 6.34
N ALA A 85 -15.42 -11.84 5.05
CA ALA A 85 -16.56 -12.52 4.45
C ALA A 85 -16.85 -13.88 5.13
N ASN A 86 -15.81 -14.65 5.43
CA ASN A 86 -15.93 -15.90 6.17
C ASN A 86 -16.46 -15.69 7.59
N HIS A 87 -15.93 -14.71 8.34
CA HIS A 87 -16.44 -14.38 9.69
C HIS A 87 -17.93 -14.01 9.67
N ILE A 88 -18.35 -13.21 8.69
CA ILE A 88 -19.76 -12.85 8.51
C ILE A 88 -20.60 -14.10 8.21
N ALA A 89 -20.14 -14.97 7.32
CA ALA A 89 -20.85 -16.20 6.97
C ALA A 89 -21.01 -17.12 8.19
N ASP A 90 -19.94 -17.32 8.96
CA ASP A 90 -19.93 -18.17 10.16
C ASP A 90 -20.88 -17.61 11.23
N TYR A 91 -20.89 -16.30 11.46
CA TYR A 91 -21.82 -15.62 12.37
C TYR A 91 -23.29 -15.88 12.00
N PHE A 92 -23.63 -15.80 10.71
CA PHE A 92 -24.99 -16.08 10.26
C PHE A 92 -25.35 -17.57 10.32
N GLN A 93 -24.41 -18.48 10.05
CA GLN A 93 -24.62 -19.93 10.19
C GLN A 93 -24.85 -20.34 11.65
N GLY A 94 -24.18 -19.67 12.60
CA GLY A 94 -24.42 -19.82 14.04
C GLY A 94 -25.77 -19.26 14.52
N GLY A 95 -26.60 -18.74 13.63
CA GLY A 95 -27.91 -18.14 13.96
C GLY A 95 -27.80 -16.82 14.71
N GLY A 96 -26.63 -16.18 14.72
CA GLY A 96 -26.36 -14.99 15.52
C GLY A 96 -26.40 -15.22 17.04
N ALA A 97 -26.36 -16.47 17.49
CA ALA A 97 -26.23 -16.82 18.91
C ALA A 97 -24.79 -16.55 19.37
N GLN A 98 -24.63 -16.11 20.63
CA GLN A 98 -23.34 -15.75 21.24
C GLN A 98 -22.48 -14.82 20.38
N PRO A 99 -22.92 -13.57 20.12
CA PRO A 99 -22.19 -12.62 19.29
C PRO A 99 -20.72 -12.46 19.69
N ASP A 100 -20.43 -12.45 20.99
CA ASP A 100 -19.07 -12.25 21.51
C ASP A 100 -18.06 -13.31 21.05
N ASP A 101 -18.52 -14.52 20.70
CA ASP A 101 -17.65 -15.60 20.18
C ASP A 101 -17.14 -15.30 18.75
N PHE A 102 -17.80 -14.39 18.03
CA PHE A 102 -17.43 -13.96 16.68
C PHE A 102 -16.72 -12.60 16.67
N ALA A 103 -16.57 -11.95 17.82
CA ALA A 103 -15.96 -10.63 17.89
C ALA A 103 -14.45 -10.70 17.59
N VAL A 104 -14.01 -9.88 16.62
CA VAL A 104 -12.59 -9.72 16.32
C VAL A 104 -12.25 -8.24 16.45
N GLY A 105 -11.52 -7.91 17.51
CA GLY A 105 -11.12 -6.54 17.84
C GLY A 105 -9.66 -6.22 17.52
N LEU A 106 -9.31 -4.93 17.66
CA LEU A 106 -7.94 -4.44 17.62
C LEU A 106 -7.31 -4.53 19.02
N HIS A 107 -6.77 -5.69 19.35
CA HIS A 107 -6.10 -5.92 20.65
C HIS A 107 -4.57 -5.92 20.55
N ASN A 108 -4.05 -5.99 19.34
CA ASN A 108 -2.62 -6.06 19.08
C ASN A 108 -2.01 -4.66 18.99
N GLU A 109 -0.73 -4.56 19.36
CA GLU A 109 0.06 -3.37 19.06
C GLU A 109 0.32 -3.27 17.56
N PHE A 110 0.47 -2.04 17.07
CA PHE A 110 0.80 -1.79 15.68
C PHE A 110 2.30 -1.96 15.47
N HIS A 111 2.66 -2.77 14.48
CA HIS A 111 4.05 -3.00 14.09
C HIS A 111 4.32 -2.42 12.70
N ALA A 112 5.56 -2.03 12.43
CA ALA A 112 5.93 -1.49 11.12
C ALA A 112 5.73 -2.53 10.01
N VAL A 113 5.19 -2.11 8.87
CA VAL A 113 5.06 -2.99 7.70
C VAL A 113 6.43 -3.14 7.02
N ALA A 114 6.82 -4.39 6.75
CA ALA A 114 8.01 -4.68 5.96
C ALA A 114 7.69 -4.52 4.46
N GLY A 115 8.15 -3.43 3.86
CA GLY A 115 7.95 -3.12 2.44
C GLY A 115 8.18 -1.64 2.17
N HIS A 116 8.90 -1.31 1.11
CA HIS A 116 9.26 0.08 0.81
C HIS A 116 8.38 0.67 -0.32
N ASP A 117 7.80 -0.18 -1.17
CA ASP A 117 7.13 0.26 -2.40
C ASP A 117 5.64 -0.08 -2.38
N ILE A 118 4.86 0.76 -3.04
CA ILE A 118 3.43 0.53 -3.29
C ILE A 118 3.27 -0.65 -4.24
N GLY A 119 2.49 -1.65 -3.81
CA GLY A 119 2.15 -2.80 -4.64
C GLY A 119 3.21 -3.89 -4.70
N GLN A 120 4.14 -3.97 -3.74
CA GLN A 120 5.05 -5.12 -3.64
C GLN A 120 4.27 -6.44 -3.51
N PHE A 121 4.73 -7.46 -4.25
CA PHE A 121 4.23 -8.83 -4.10
C PHE A 121 5.10 -9.56 -3.07
N PRO A 122 4.51 -10.08 -1.98
CA PRO A 122 5.24 -10.88 -1.00
C PRO A 122 5.94 -12.08 -1.66
N GLY A 123 7.14 -12.44 -1.18
CA GLY A 123 7.88 -13.62 -1.65
C GLY A 123 8.81 -13.39 -2.85
N LEU A 124 8.76 -12.22 -3.50
CA LEU A 124 9.84 -11.77 -4.39
C LEU A 124 10.87 -11.03 -3.55
N ASN A 125 11.89 -11.75 -3.05
CA ASN A 125 13.02 -11.11 -2.39
C ASN A 125 13.73 -10.21 -3.42
N SER A 126 13.46 -8.90 -3.39
CA SER A 126 14.44 -7.93 -3.88
C SER A 126 15.59 -7.93 -2.87
N GLU A 127 16.50 -8.90 -3.00
CA GLU A 127 17.80 -8.79 -2.39
C GLU A 127 18.42 -7.48 -2.87
N LYS A 128 18.64 -6.56 -1.93
CA LYS A 128 19.34 -5.30 -2.17
C LYS A 128 20.73 -5.60 -2.72
N GLN A 129 20.88 -5.66 -4.04
CA GLN A 129 22.10 -5.19 -4.67
C GLN A 129 21.99 -3.66 -4.78
N VAL A 130 22.11 -2.99 -3.63
CA VAL A 130 22.49 -1.58 -3.65
C VAL A 130 23.93 -1.58 -4.16
N LEU A 131 24.11 -1.27 -5.44
CA LEU A 131 25.41 -0.92 -5.98
C LEU A 131 25.89 0.29 -5.19
N GLU A 132 26.82 0.09 -4.25
CA GLU A 132 27.53 1.21 -3.65
C GLU A 132 28.22 1.98 -4.78
N PRO A 133 28.07 3.31 -4.85
CA PRO A 133 28.79 4.11 -5.83
C PRO A 133 30.29 3.95 -5.57
N GLN A 134 30.97 3.25 -6.47
CA GLN A 134 32.43 3.14 -6.44
C GLN A 134 33.01 4.55 -6.61
N THR A 135 33.61 5.06 -5.53
CA THR A 135 34.42 6.28 -5.58
C THR A 135 35.70 5.96 -6.36
N TRP A 136 35.72 6.32 -7.63
CA TRP A 136 36.96 6.36 -8.41
C TRP A 136 37.78 7.57 -7.95
N THR A 137 38.79 7.34 -7.11
CA THR A 137 39.85 8.32 -6.88
C THR A 137 40.68 8.46 -8.15
N VAL A 138 40.72 9.69 -8.67
CA VAL A 138 41.64 10.13 -9.74
C VAL A 138 43.05 10.24 -9.17
#